data_AF-A0A2D3NZH8-F1
#
_entry.id   AF-A0A2D3NZH8-F1
#
_cell.length_a   1.000
_cell.length_b   1.000
_cell.length_c   1.000
_cell.angle_alpha   90.00
_cell.angle_beta   90.00
_cell.angle_gamma   90.00
#
_symmetry.space_group_name_H-M   'P 1'
#
loop_
_entity.id
_entity.type
_entity.pdbx_description
1 polymer ?
#
loop_
_entity_poly.entity_id
_entity_poly.type
_entity_poly.pdbx_seq_one_letter_code
_entity_poly.pdbx_strand_id
1 'polypeptide(L)'
;MKKKALFFSFLLFIFCSFNLLAENFPQKASKVEDFIPKGWKKLIVEKGDLNKDKIDDVVLVIEKNDPKNFKKIEDSSSSNPVNFNPRIILVLFKDKNSKYTLVAKNDKNFIVSPGYASEEGLESLDSPDYDDNLSKAVTIKNNTLRIFTLADYIKAATSTTYIFRYQNNRFELIGLDAQSILGDTEYANTRNYSLNLSTKKLIIHNISEKLESNVKKEEKIEKNLNITEIYALDTMSETSGVDILDKYVHEIKK
;
A
#
# COMPACT_ATOMS: atom_id res chain seq x y z
N MET A 1 -30.22 47.39 -1.57
CA MET A 1 -30.07 45.91 -1.55
C MET A 1 -28.63 45.53 -1.90
N LYS A 2 -27.72 45.49 -0.92
CA LYS A 2 -26.26 45.22 -1.09
C LYS A 2 -25.79 44.01 -0.25
N LYS A 3 -26.55 42.90 -0.28
CA LYS A 3 -26.22 41.69 0.52
C LYS A 3 -25.91 40.43 -0.29
N LYS A 4 -25.94 40.47 -1.64
CA LYS A 4 -25.71 39.29 -2.49
C LYS A 4 -24.28 39.14 -3.04
N ALA A 5 -23.43 40.17 -2.93
CA ALA A 5 -22.04 40.10 -3.43
C ALA A 5 -21.05 39.44 -2.43
N LEU A 6 -21.36 39.45 -1.13
CA LEU A 6 -20.43 38.96 -0.09
C LEU A 6 -20.45 37.42 0.07
N PHE A 7 -21.55 36.75 -0.29
CA PHE A 7 -21.67 35.29 -0.14
C PHE A 7 -20.89 34.52 -1.21
N PHE A 8 -20.73 35.09 -2.41
CA PHE A 8 -19.94 34.49 -3.49
C PHE A 8 -18.43 34.60 -3.23
N SER A 9 -17.96 35.64 -2.53
CA SER A 9 -16.55 35.81 -2.16
C SER A 9 -16.08 34.82 -1.09
N PHE A 10 -16.99 34.35 -0.21
CA PHE A 10 -16.65 33.40 0.86
C PHE A 10 -16.59 31.96 0.33
N LEU A 11 -17.44 31.58 -0.63
CA LEU A 11 -17.35 30.28 -1.30
C LEU A 11 -16.08 30.13 -2.15
N LEU A 12 -15.62 31.20 -2.80
CA LEU A 12 -14.37 31.19 -3.59
C LEU A 12 -13.14 31.00 -2.68
N PHE A 13 -13.17 31.58 -1.48
CA PHE A 13 -12.08 31.43 -0.50
C PHE A 13 -11.96 30.01 0.03
N ILE A 14 -13.08 29.33 0.30
CA ILE A 14 -13.10 27.94 0.78
C ILE A 14 -12.54 26.98 -0.29
N PHE A 15 -12.88 27.17 -1.58
CA PHE A 15 -12.32 26.35 -2.66
C PHE A 15 -10.83 26.65 -2.97
N CYS A 16 -10.36 27.88 -2.73
CA CYS A 16 -8.95 28.22 -2.90
C CYS A 16 -8.06 27.76 -1.75
N SER A 17 -8.57 27.65 -0.51
CA SER A 17 -7.78 27.23 0.65
C SER A 17 -7.51 25.73 0.74
N PHE A 18 -8.33 24.87 0.13
CA PHE A 18 -8.08 23.41 0.13
C PHE A 18 -7.07 22.94 -0.93
N ASN A 19 -6.81 23.76 -1.97
CA ASN A 19 -5.85 23.40 -3.03
C ASN A 19 -4.40 23.78 -2.72
N LEU A 20 -4.12 24.41 -1.57
CA LEU A 20 -2.79 24.90 -1.20
C LEU A 20 -1.90 23.86 -0.49
N LEU A 21 -2.41 22.65 -0.24
CA LEU A 21 -1.72 21.58 0.48
C LEU A 21 -1.46 20.31 -0.35
N ALA A 22 -1.98 20.23 -1.57
CA ALA A 22 -1.71 19.10 -2.45
C ALA A 22 -0.33 19.27 -3.11
N GLU A 23 0.55 18.28 -2.94
CA GLU A 23 1.84 18.26 -3.63
C GLU A 23 1.60 18.18 -5.14
N ASN A 24 2.16 19.13 -5.88
CA ASN A 24 2.05 19.18 -7.34
C ASN A 24 3.17 18.35 -7.97
N PHE A 25 2.78 17.37 -8.79
CA PHE A 25 3.72 16.53 -9.53
C PHE A 25 3.69 16.92 -11.01
N PRO A 26 4.85 17.00 -11.70
CA PRO A 26 4.85 17.20 -13.13
C PRO A 26 4.17 16.02 -13.82
N GLN A 27 3.42 16.27 -14.89
CA GLN A 27 2.83 15.18 -15.68
C GLN A 27 3.90 14.43 -16.51
N LYS A 28 4.96 15.14 -16.91
CA LYS A 28 6.09 14.59 -17.67
C LYS A 28 7.40 15.22 -17.21
N ALA A 29 8.48 14.44 -17.19
CA ALA A 29 9.82 14.94 -16.96
C ALA A 29 10.88 14.07 -17.63
N SER A 30 12.11 14.56 -17.73
CA SER A 30 13.23 13.80 -18.31
C SER A 30 13.96 12.95 -17.28
N LYS A 31 13.81 13.25 -15.99
CA LYS A 31 14.44 12.53 -14.88
C LYS A 31 13.40 12.10 -13.86
N VAL A 32 13.65 10.99 -13.17
CA VAL A 32 12.76 10.50 -12.10
C VAL A 32 12.78 11.47 -10.91
N GLU A 33 13.93 12.08 -10.65
CA GLU A 33 14.15 13.03 -9.56
C GLU A 33 13.28 14.28 -9.69
N ASP A 34 12.90 14.65 -10.91
CA ASP A 34 12.02 15.81 -11.16
C ASP A 34 10.59 15.58 -10.62
N PHE A 35 10.21 14.33 -10.32
CA PHE A 35 8.92 14.00 -9.69
C PHE A 35 8.99 14.01 -8.16
N ILE A 36 10.15 14.27 -7.54
CA ILE A 36 10.31 14.33 -6.09
C ILE A 36 10.15 15.80 -5.64
N PRO A 37 9.06 16.16 -4.93
CA PRO A 37 8.85 17.53 -4.50
C PRO A 37 9.92 17.97 -3.48
N LYS A 38 10.13 19.29 -3.39
CA LYS A 38 11.06 19.83 -2.40
C LYS A 38 10.61 19.44 -0.97
N GLY A 39 11.56 19.00 -0.15
CA GLY A 39 11.27 18.54 1.22
C GLY A 39 10.79 17.10 1.29
N TRP A 40 10.82 16.37 0.18
CA TRP A 40 10.63 14.91 0.13
C TRP A 40 11.95 14.22 -0.20
N LYS A 41 12.06 12.96 0.22
CA LYS A 41 13.17 12.08 -0.12
C LYS A 41 12.65 10.82 -0.78
N LYS A 42 13.48 10.23 -1.62
CA LYS A 42 13.25 8.91 -2.21
C LYS A 42 13.36 7.83 -1.12
N LEU A 43 12.39 6.93 -1.08
CA LEU A 43 12.39 5.73 -0.22
C LEU A 43 12.68 4.47 -1.04
N ILE A 44 11.93 4.25 -2.12
CA ILE A 44 12.08 3.09 -3.01
C ILE A 44 12.09 3.56 -4.46
N VAL A 45 12.94 2.96 -5.29
CA VAL A 45 12.87 3.05 -6.76
C VAL A 45 12.98 1.65 -7.31
N GLU A 46 11.91 1.20 -7.94
CA GLU A 46 11.85 -0.09 -8.62
C GLU A 46 11.68 0.13 -10.12
N LYS A 47 12.37 -0.69 -10.92
CA LYS A 47 12.37 -0.59 -12.39
C LYS A 47 11.89 -1.89 -13.01
N GLY A 48 11.09 -1.75 -14.06
CA GLY A 48 10.61 -2.90 -14.83
C GLY A 48 9.47 -2.51 -15.74
N ASP A 49 9.27 -3.28 -16.79
CA ASP A 49 8.19 -3.09 -17.76
C ASP A 49 6.81 -3.38 -17.11
N LEU A 50 5.96 -2.36 -16.98
CA LEU A 50 4.60 -2.48 -16.42
C LEU A 50 3.51 -2.45 -17.48
N ASN A 51 3.81 -2.00 -18.70
CA ASN A 51 2.84 -1.74 -19.77
C ASN A 51 3.01 -2.65 -21.00
N LYS A 52 3.98 -3.57 -20.97
CA LYS A 52 4.34 -4.56 -22.00
C LYS A 52 4.97 -3.96 -23.27
N ASP A 53 5.60 -2.80 -23.18
CA ASP A 53 6.32 -2.18 -24.30
C ASP A 53 7.82 -2.54 -24.36
N LYS A 54 8.30 -3.36 -23.41
CA LYS A 54 9.69 -3.79 -23.24
C LYS A 54 10.65 -2.67 -22.84
N ILE A 55 10.15 -1.56 -22.31
CA ILE A 55 10.92 -0.48 -21.71
C ILE A 55 10.68 -0.52 -20.21
N ASP A 56 11.75 -0.42 -19.43
CA ASP A 56 11.61 -0.36 -17.98
C ASP A 56 10.95 0.97 -17.57
N ASP A 57 9.78 0.84 -16.97
CA ASP A 57 9.06 1.88 -16.24
C ASP A 57 9.65 2.04 -14.83
N VAL A 58 9.16 3.02 -14.08
CA VAL A 58 9.63 3.30 -12.72
C VAL A 58 8.45 3.35 -11.75
N VAL A 59 8.58 2.65 -10.63
CA VAL A 59 7.77 2.86 -9.44
C VAL A 59 8.62 3.55 -8.38
N LEU A 60 8.14 4.68 -7.88
CA LEU A 60 8.84 5.54 -6.94
C LEU A 60 7.98 5.69 -5.69
N VAL A 61 8.52 5.29 -4.54
CA VAL A 61 7.96 5.66 -3.23
C VAL A 61 8.79 6.80 -2.66
N ILE A 62 8.14 7.90 -2.32
CA ILE A 62 8.75 9.04 -1.65
C ILE A 62 8.19 9.18 -0.24
N GLU A 63 8.99 9.72 0.65
CA GLU A 63 8.64 10.03 2.03
C GLU A 63 8.93 11.50 2.31
N LYS A 64 8.01 12.19 2.99
CA LYS A 64 8.27 13.57 3.40
C LYS A 64 9.47 13.59 4.35
N ASN A 65 10.28 14.62 4.28
CA ASN A 65 11.47 14.77 5.11
C ASN A 65 11.29 15.96 6.06
N ASP A 66 10.25 15.91 6.90
CA ASP A 66 9.99 16.90 7.94
C ASP A 66 10.44 16.36 9.31
N PRO A 67 11.47 16.95 9.94
CA PRO A 67 11.92 16.57 11.27
C PRO A 67 10.81 16.62 12.35
N LYS A 68 9.77 17.44 12.16
CA LYS A 68 8.65 17.55 13.11
C LYS A 68 7.77 16.32 13.17
N ASN A 69 7.83 15.48 12.13
CA ASN A 69 7.08 14.23 12.07
C ASN A 69 7.88 13.05 12.64
N PHE A 70 9.02 13.28 13.28
CA PHE A 70 9.67 12.27 14.10
C PHE A 70 9.22 12.46 15.55
N LYS A 71 8.40 11.52 16.06
CA LYS A 71 7.85 11.60 17.41
C LYS A 71 8.45 10.49 18.28
N LYS A 72 8.68 10.78 19.56
CA LYS A 72 8.99 9.73 20.54
C LYS A 72 7.70 9.04 20.94
N ILE A 73 7.76 7.73 21.13
CA ILE A 73 6.67 6.99 21.77
C ILE A 73 6.83 7.22 23.29
N GLU A 74 5.79 7.76 23.93
CA GLU A 74 5.86 8.34 25.29
C GLU A 74 6.32 7.35 26.38
N ASP A 75 6.13 6.04 26.16
CA ASP A 75 6.44 5.01 27.15
C ASP A 75 7.91 4.53 27.17
N SER A 76 8.78 5.12 26.35
CA SER A 76 10.20 4.73 26.31
C SER A 76 11.11 5.95 26.15
N SER A 77 11.68 6.39 27.27
CA SER A 77 12.68 7.49 27.31
C SER A 77 13.94 7.20 26.48
N SER A 78 14.18 5.94 26.14
CA SER A 78 15.29 5.43 25.32
C SER A 78 14.89 5.04 23.89
N SER A 79 13.64 5.25 23.47
CA SER A 79 13.21 4.95 22.11
C SER A 79 13.78 5.98 21.11
N ASN A 80 14.28 5.47 19.99
CA ASN A 80 14.55 6.31 18.82
C ASN A 80 13.23 6.94 18.35
N PRO A 81 13.21 8.22 17.94
CA PRO A 81 12.03 8.83 17.36
C PRO A 81 11.51 8.01 16.17
N VAL A 82 10.22 7.70 16.19
CA VAL A 82 9.53 6.97 15.13
C VAL A 82 9.04 7.93 14.07
N ASN A 83 9.10 7.50 12.82
CA ASN A 83 8.83 8.33 11.65
C ASN A 83 7.34 8.31 11.28
N PHE A 84 6.69 9.46 11.36
CA PHE A 84 5.29 9.71 10.97
C PHE A 84 5.18 10.47 9.64
N ASN A 85 6.28 10.61 8.89
CA ASN A 85 6.22 11.35 7.63
C ASN A 85 5.32 10.63 6.62
N PRO A 86 4.41 11.35 5.94
CA PRO A 86 3.56 10.74 4.92
C PRO A 86 4.41 10.21 3.76
N ARG A 87 3.91 9.15 3.13
CA ARG A 87 4.52 8.53 1.95
C ARG A 87 3.57 8.59 0.77
N ILE A 88 4.14 8.70 -0.42
CA ILE A 88 3.41 8.74 -1.69
C ILE A 88 4.06 7.73 -2.62
N ILE A 89 3.25 6.96 -3.34
CA ILE A 89 3.70 6.09 -4.42
C ILE A 89 3.31 6.67 -5.77
N LEU A 90 4.26 6.68 -6.69
CA LEU A 90 4.13 7.15 -8.06
C LEU A 90 4.49 6.02 -9.02
N VAL A 91 3.79 5.96 -10.15
CA VAL A 91 4.14 5.09 -11.28
C VAL A 91 4.40 5.95 -12.51
N LEU A 92 5.58 5.79 -13.09
CA LEU A 92 6.09 6.59 -14.19
C LEU A 92 6.37 5.69 -15.40
N PHE A 93 5.65 5.89 -16.48
CA PHE A 93 5.95 5.20 -17.74
C PHE A 93 7.08 5.90 -18.48
N LYS A 94 8.01 5.10 -19.00
CA LYS A 94 9.15 5.61 -19.77
C LYS A 94 8.89 5.43 -21.27
N ASP A 95 8.99 6.51 -22.04
CA ASP A 95 8.89 6.43 -23.49
C ASP A 95 10.24 6.13 -24.17
N LYS A 96 10.20 5.85 -25.48
CA LYS A 96 11.37 5.60 -26.32
C LYS A 96 12.37 6.76 -26.37
N ASN A 97 11.94 7.98 -26.04
CA ASN A 97 12.78 9.17 -25.99
C ASN A 97 13.38 9.40 -24.59
N SER A 98 13.27 8.40 -23.70
CA SER A 98 13.69 8.49 -22.30
C SER A 98 13.00 9.61 -21.51
N LYS A 99 11.76 9.95 -21.87
CA LYS A 99 10.90 10.82 -21.06
C LYS A 99 9.96 9.97 -20.22
N TYR A 100 9.73 10.43 -19.00
CA TYR A 100 8.82 9.80 -18.06
C TYR A 100 7.46 10.53 -18.08
N THR A 101 6.38 9.77 -17.97
CA THR A 101 5.01 10.27 -17.80
C THR A 101 4.43 9.70 -16.50
N LEU A 102 3.90 10.55 -15.62
CA LEU A 102 3.18 10.10 -14.43
C LEU A 102 1.84 9.49 -14.84
N VAL A 103 1.65 8.20 -14.58
CA VAL A 103 0.43 7.46 -15.00
C VAL A 103 -0.43 6.99 -13.82
N ALA A 104 0.14 6.90 -12.62
CA ALA A 104 -0.62 6.69 -11.40
C ALA A 104 0.08 7.32 -10.20
N LYS A 105 -0.71 7.74 -9.22
CA LYS A 105 -0.27 8.27 -7.92
C LYS A 105 -1.23 7.78 -6.86
N ASN A 106 -0.69 7.41 -5.69
CA ASN A 106 -1.47 7.38 -4.46
C ASN A 106 -0.82 8.28 -3.41
N ASP A 107 -1.57 9.30 -3.01
CA ASP A 107 -1.31 10.24 -1.92
C ASP A 107 -2.41 10.21 -0.86
N LYS A 108 -3.12 9.07 -0.76
CA LYS A 108 -4.26 8.82 0.13
C LYS A 108 -3.89 7.88 1.27
N ASN A 109 -2.64 7.97 1.74
CA ASN A 109 -2.12 7.17 2.85
C ASN A 109 -2.18 5.64 2.65
N PHE A 110 -2.23 5.14 1.40
CA PHE A 110 -2.13 3.69 1.15
C PHE A 110 -0.77 3.13 1.60
N ILE A 111 0.30 3.89 1.36
CA ILE A 111 1.62 3.59 1.91
C ILE A 111 1.73 4.28 3.27
N VAL A 112 1.48 3.53 4.32
CA VAL A 112 1.42 4.07 5.68
C VAL A 112 2.83 4.32 6.23
N SER A 113 2.98 5.39 7.02
CA SER A 113 4.21 5.66 7.77
C SER A 113 4.37 4.69 8.95
N PRO A 114 5.58 4.27 9.35
CA PRO A 114 5.76 3.29 10.44
C PRO A 114 5.17 3.76 11.77
N GLY A 115 5.26 5.06 12.07
CA GLY A 115 4.68 5.63 13.30
C GLY A 115 3.16 5.53 13.31
N TYR A 116 2.50 5.98 12.25
CA TYR A 116 1.03 5.90 12.15
C TYR A 116 0.55 4.45 12.13
N ALA A 117 1.27 3.56 11.43
CA ALA A 117 0.98 2.14 11.41
C ALA A 117 1.04 1.52 12.80
N SER A 118 2.05 1.87 13.60
CA SER A 118 2.17 1.39 14.98
C SER A 118 1.06 1.91 15.91
N GLU A 119 0.64 3.17 15.76
CA GLU A 119 -0.42 3.76 16.60
C GLU A 119 -1.81 3.15 16.28
N GLU A 120 -2.08 2.91 15.01
CA GLU A 120 -3.39 2.45 14.53
C GLU A 120 -3.49 0.92 14.35
N GLY A 121 -2.39 0.19 14.57
CA GLY A 121 -2.33 -1.26 14.36
C GLY A 121 -2.48 -1.66 12.89
N LEU A 122 -1.89 -0.88 11.98
CA LEU A 122 -1.96 -1.09 10.53
C LEU A 122 -0.67 -1.70 9.99
N GLU A 123 -0.76 -2.31 8.82
CA GLU A 123 0.42 -2.75 8.08
C GLU A 123 1.13 -1.57 7.41
N SER A 124 2.46 -1.62 7.34
CA SER A 124 3.27 -0.66 6.59
C SER A 124 4.24 -1.39 5.67
N LEU A 125 4.92 -0.67 4.76
CA LEU A 125 5.91 -1.29 3.88
C LEU A 125 7.00 -1.99 4.70
N ASP A 126 7.28 -3.23 4.32
CA ASP A 126 8.36 -4.03 4.88
C ASP A 126 8.94 -4.97 3.81
N SER A 127 9.97 -5.72 4.17
CA SER A 127 10.55 -6.76 3.34
C SER A 127 9.82 -8.09 3.54
N PRO A 128 9.48 -8.81 2.45
CA PRO A 128 8.93 -10.16 2.56
C PRO A 128 9.90 -11.17 3.19
N ASP A 129 11.19 -10.81 3.32
CA ASP A 129 12.22 -11.63 3.95
C ASP A 129 12.46 -11.27 5.42
N TYR A 130 11.68 -10.34 6.00
CA TYR A 130 11.79 -9.90 7.40
C TYR A 130 13.20 -9.41 7.79
N ASP A 131 13.88 -8.73 6.85
CA ASP A 131 15.25 -8.22 6.98
C ASP A 131 15.33 -6.68 7.02
N ASP A 132 14.19 -6.00 7.23
CA ASP A 132 14.00 -4.54 7.18
C ASP A 132 14.42 -3.87 5.85
N ASN A 133 14.81 -4.67 4.83
CA ASN A 133 15.26 -4.14 3.56
C ASN A 133 14.09 -3.85 2.63
N LEU A 134 13.63 -2.60 2.66
CA LEU A 134 12.54 -2.10 1.84
C LEU A 134 12.78 -2.20 0.32
N SER A 135 13.98 -2.55 -0.16
CA SER A 135 14.22 -2.76 -1.60
C SER A 135 13.38 -3.90 -2.18
N LYS A 136 12.88 -4.81 -1.34
CA LYS A 136 12.03 -5.95 -1.74
C LYS A 136 10.55 -5.71 -1.47
N ALA A 137 10.20 -4.61 -0.80
CA ALA A 137 8.81 -4.27 -0.46
C ALA A 137 7.97 -3.96 -1.70
N VAL A 138 8.59 -3.37 -2.74
CA VAL A 138 7.96 -3.06 -4.02
C VAL A 138 8.73 -3.77 -5.12
N THR A 139 8.05 -4.63 -5.88
CA THR A 139 8.68 -5.41 -6.95
C THR A 139 7.84 -5.38 -8.22
N ILE A 140 8.51 -5.53 -9.36
CA ILE A 140 7.85 -5.70 -10.65
C ILE A 140 8.08 -7.12 -11.17
N LYS A 141 7.00 -7.87 -11.36
CA LYS A 141 7.07 -9.26 -11.86
C LYS A 141 5.95 -9.52 -12.84
N ASN A 142 6.26 -10.10 -14.01
CA ASN A 142 5.27 -10.44 -15.04
C ASN A 142 4.36 -9.24 -15.42
N ASN A 143 4.95 -8.05 -15.59
CA ASN A 143 4.25 -6.80 -15.85
C ASN A 143 3.16 -6.46 -14.80
N THR A 144 3.37 -6.86 -13.55
CA THR A 144 2.53 -6.49 -12.41
C THR A 144 3.37 -5.78 -11.37
N LEU A 145 2.78 -4.75 -10.75
CA LEU A 145 3.33 -4.07 -9.58
C LEU A 145 2.89 -4.83 -8.33
N ARG A 146 3.84 -5.24 -7.51
CA ARG A 146 3.61 -5.92 -6.24
C ARG A 146 4.10 -5.07 -5.09
N ILE A 147 3.26 -4.92 -4.06
CA ILE A 147 3.56 -4.12 -2.87
C ILE A 147 3.31 -5.01 -1.65
N PHE A 148 4.33 -5.23 -0.83
CA PHE A 148 4.26 -6.01 0.40
C PHE A 148 4.18 -5.07 1.61
N THR A 149 3.24 -5.37 2.51
CA THR A 149 3.08 -4.70 3.80
C THR A 149 3.07 -5.71 4.93
N LEU A 150 3.53 -5.30 6.11
CA LEU A 150 3.61 -6.10 7.33
C LEU A 150 3.20 -5.25 8.55
N ALA A 151 2.52 -5.88 9.49
CA ALA A 151 2.45 -5.47 10.89
C ALA A 151 2.93 -6.63 11.75
N ASP A 152 3.89 -6.37 12.64
CA ASP A 152 4.45 -7.36 13.55
C ASP A 152 4.18 -6.98 15.01
N TYR A 153 3.74 -7.96 15.78
CA TYR A 153 3.34 -7.85 17.19
C TYR A 153 3.93 -9.04 17.95
N ILE A 154 4.05 -8.91 19.28
CA ILE A 154 4.71 -9.90 20.16
C ILE A 154 4.27 -11.36 19.91
N LYS A 155 3.02 -11.58 19.51
CA LYS A 155 2.45 -12.92 19.28
C LYS A 155 1.66 -13.03 17.98
N ALA A 156 1.71 -12.02 17.13
CA ALA A 156 0.93 -12.00 15.91
C ALA A 156 1.66 -11.21 14.83
N ALA A 157 1.54 -11.66 13.59
CA ALA A 157 2.00 -10.90 12.45
C ALA A 157 0.95 -10.96 11.37
N THR A 158 0.70 -9.85 10.69
CA THR A 158 -0.13 -9.82 9.48
C THR A 158 0.66 -9.23 8.33
N SER A 159 0.55 -9.83 7.16
CA SER A 159 1.14 -9.28 5.95
C SER A 159 0.19 -9.36 4.77
N THR A 160 0.36 -8.44 3.84
CA THR A 160 -0.42 -8.39 2.60
C THR A 160 0.48 -8.05 1.41
N THR A 161 0.39 -8.85 0.35
CA THR A 161 0.91 -8.52 -0.98
C THR A 161 -0.22 -8.07 -1.89
N TYR A 162 -0.21 -6.80 -2.27
CA TYR A 162 -1.12 -6.24 -3.27
C TYR A 162 -0.53 -6.43 -4.67
N ILE A 163 -1.33 -6.91 -5.62
CA ILE A 163 -0.89 -7.17 -6.98
C ILE A 163 -1.71 -6.30 -7.94
N PHE A 164 -1.07 -5.30 -8.53
CA PHE A 164 -1.68 -4.38 -9.48
C PHE A 164 -1.24 -4.69 -10.91
N ARG A 165 -2.14 -4.48 -11.87
CA ARG A 165 -1.85 -4.53 -13.31
C ARG A 165 -2.35 -3.27 -13.97
N TYR A 166 -1.56 -2.73 -14.89
CA TYR A 166 -2.03 -1.66 -15.75
C TYR A 166 -3.01 -2.21 -16.80
N GLN A 167 -4.28 -1.81 -16.69
CA GLN A 167 -5.36 -2.16 -17.60
C GLN A 167 -6.45 -1.08 -17.52
N ASN A 168 -7.26 -0.93 -18.57
CA ASN A 168 -8.32 0.08 -18.61
C ASN A 168 -7.81 1.50 -18.25
N ASN A 169 -6.58 1.82 -18.68
CA ASN A 169 -5.87 3.07 -18.40
C ASN A 169 -5.64 3.39 -16.91
N ARG A 170 -5.56 2.38 -16.04
CA ARG A 170 -5.23 2.55 -14.62
C ARG A 170 -4.56 1.32 -14.03
N PHE A 171 -3.98 1.44 -12.85
CA PHE A 171 -3.42 0.30 -12.10
C PHE A 171 -4.52 -0.35 -11.27
N GLU A 172 -5.21 -1.33 -11.84
CA GLU A 172 -6.25 -2.09 -11.13
C GLU A 172 -5.62 -3.18 -10.25
N LEU A 173 -6.15 -3.35 -9.04
CA LEU A 173 -5.80 -4.47 -8.17
C LEU A 173 -6.39 -5.73 -8.78
N ILE A 174 -5.55 -6.70 -9.09
CA ILE A 174 -5.94 -7.98 -9.69
C ILE A 174 -5.83 -9.15 -8.72
N GLY A 175 -5.12 -8.96 -7.59
CA GLY A 175 -5.03 -9.94 -6.54
C GLY A 175 -4.46 -9.38 -5.24
N LEU A 176 -4.71 -10.12 -4.17
CA LEU A 176 -4.31 -9.82 -2.81
C LEU A 176 -3.95 -11.14 -2.13
N ASP A 177 -2.70 -11.28 -1.71
CA ASP A 177 -2.22 -12.42 -0.92
C ASP A 177 -1.98 -11.94 0.51
N ALA A 178 -2.80 -12.36 1.46
CA ALA A 178 -2.69 -11.95 2.87
C ALA A 178 -2.37 -13.14 3.78
N GLN A 179 -1.62 -12.89 4.83
CA GLN A 179 -1.27 -13.86 5.85
C GLN A 179 -1.52 -13.26 7.23
N SER A 180 -2.05 -14.08 8.13
CA SER A 180 -2.08 -13.80 9.56
C SER A 180 -1.48 -14.98 10.30
N ILE A 181 -0.48 -14.69 11.14
CA ILE A 181 0.12 -15.64 12.06
C ILE A 181 -0.30 -15.23 13.46
N LEU A 182 -0.75 -16.21 14.25
CA LEU A 182 -1.03 -16.06 15.67
C LEU A 182 -0.34 -17.20 16.42
N GLY A 183 0.58 -16.84 17.32
CA GLY A 183 1.29 -17.78 18.17
C GLY A 183 0.81 -17.70 19.61
N ASP A 184 0.66 -18.85 20.25
CA ASP A 184 0.61 -18.97 21.69
C ASP A 184 1.71 -19.94 22.19
N THR A 185 1.65 -20.34 23.45
CA THR A 185 2.68 -21.22 24.05
C THR A 185 2.64 -22.65 23.52
N GLU A 186 1.54 -23.09 22.91
CA GLU A 186 1.33 -24.47 22.46
C GLU A 186 1.25 -24.56 20.93
N TYR A 187 0.68 -23.55 20.27
CA TYR A 187 0.39 -23.57 18.84
C TYR A 187 0.86 -22.31 18.10
N ALA A 188 1.30 -22.52 16.86
CA ALA A 188 1.38 -21.48 15.84
C ALA A 188 0.27 -21.71 14.80
N ASN A 189 -0.60 -20.72 14.61
CA ASN A 189 -1.68 -20.76 13.65
C ASN A 189 -1.43 -19.77 12.53
N THR A 190 -1.35 -20.24 11.29
CA THR A 190 -1.21 -19.41 10.09
C THR A 190 -2.47 -19.49 9.26
N ARG A 191 -3.06 -18.34 8.92
CA ARG A 191 -4.14 -18.23 7.94
C ARG A 191 -3.62 -17.50 6.72
N ASN A 192 -3.70 -18.14 5.57
CA ASN A 192 -3.35 -17.54 4.29
C ASN A 192 -4.61 -17.34 3.45
N TYR A 193 -4.71 -16.18 2.81
CA TYR A 193 -5.76 -15.81 1.88
C TYR A 193 -5.11 -15.43 0.56
N SER A 194 -5.51 -16.08 -0.53
CA SER A 194 -5.13 -15.70 -1.89
C SER A 194 -6.39 -15.33 -2.64
N LEU A 195 -6.66 -14.03 -2.75
CA LEU A 195 -7.79 -13.47 -3.48
C LEU A 195 -7.34 -13.06 -4.88
N ASN A 196 -7.87 -13.73 -5.90
CA ASN A 196 -7.68 -13.36 -7.29
C ASN A 196 -8.95 -12.66 -7.81
N LEU A 197 -8.86 -11.35 -8.01
CA LEU A 197 -9.98 -10.53 -8.46
C LEU A 197 -10.27 -10.73 -9.95
N SER A 198 -9.26 -11.10 -10.75
CA SER A 198 -9.44 -11.38 -12.19
C SER A 198 -10.23 -12.66 -12.45
N THR A 199 -9.96 -13.71 -11.68
CA THR A 199 -10.67 -15.01 -11.78
C THR A 199 -11.81 -15.14 -10.78
N LYS A 200 -12.01 -14.12 -9.92
CA LYS A 200 -13.01 -14.08 -8.84
C LYS A 200 -12.93 -15.30 -7.93
N LYS A 201 -11.71 -15.66 -7.54
CA LYS A 201 -11.42 -16.88 -6.79
C LYS A 201 -10.70 -16.54 -5.49
N LEU A 202 -11.15 -17.15 -4.40
CA LEU A 202 -10.51 -17.07 -3.09
C LEU A 202 -10.00 -18.45 -2.68
N ILE A 203 -8.74 -18.51 -2.28
CA ILE A 203 -8.14 -19.67 -1.64
C ILE A 203 -7.86 -19.29 -0.19
N ILE A 204 -8.35 -20.11 0.74
CA ILE A 204 -8.07 -20.00 2.17
C ILE A 204 -7.23 -21.22 2.55
N HIS A 205 -6.07 -21.02 3.18
CA HIS A 205 -5.22 -22.11 3.65
C HIS A 205 -4.83 -21.86 5.10
N ASN A 206 -5.41 -22.66 5.98
CA ASN A 206 -5.18 -22.60 7.42
C ASN A 206 -4.19 -23.69 7.80
N ILE A 207 -3.25 -23.33 8.65
CA ILE A 207 -2.23 -24.22 9.21
C ILE A 207 -2.24 -24.03 10.72
N SER A 208 -2.22 -25.13 11.46
CA SER A 208 -2.04 -25.15 12.91
C SER A 208 -0.91 -26.12 13.23
N GLU A 209 0.14 -25.61 13.87
CA GLU A 209 1.34 -26.37 14.22
C GLU A 209 1.51 -26.40 15.74
N LYS A 210 1.59 -27.61 16.31
CA LYS A 210 1.88 -27.81 17.73
C LYS A 210 3.38 -27.74 17.97
N LEU A 211 3.82 -26.78 18.78
CA LEU A 211 5.24 -26.41 18.93
C LEU A 211 6.09 -27.52 19.57
N GLU A 212 5.55 -28.26 20.55
CA GLU A 212 6.31 -29.31 21.26
C GLU A 212 6.48 -30.60 20.44
N SER A 213 5.58 -30.87 19.50
CA SER A 213 5.52 -32.15 18.79
C SER A 213 5.65 -32.05 17.28
N ASN A 214 5.81 -30.83 16.73
CA ASN A 214 5.81 -30.51 15.30
C ASN A 214 4.62 -31.14 14.54
N VAL A 215 3.50 -31.38 15.22
CA VAL A 215 2.30 -31.94 14.60
C VAL A 215 1.60 -30.80 13.87
N LYS A 216 1.45 -30.96 12.56
CA LYS A 216 0.87 -29.96 11.67
C LYS A 216 -0.48 -30.41 11.14
N LYS A 217 -1.50 -29.58 11.30
CA LYS A 217 -2.83 -29.73 10.68
C LYS A 217 -3.01 -28.64 9.64
N GLU A 218 -3.46 -29.01 8.46
CA GLU A 218 -3.71 -28.08 7.37
C GLU A 218 -5.13 -28.26 6.82
N GLU A 219 -5.76 -27.15 6.45
CA GLU A 219 -7.05 -27.11 5.78
C GLU A 219 -6.98 -26.11 4.63
N LYS A 220 -7.42 -26.52 3.45
CA LYS A 220 -7.47 -25.65 2.27
C LYS A 220 -8.88 -25.62 1.69
N ILE A 221 -9.42 -24.43 1.55
CA ILE A 221 -10.74 -24.16 0.99
C ILE A 221 -10.57 -23.28 -0.24
N GLU A 222 -11.35 -23.59 -1.28
CA GLU A 222 -11.40 -22.82 -2.50
C GLU A 222 -12.84 -22.35 -2.76
N LYS A 223 -13.01 -21.08 -3.13
CA LYS A 223 -14.31 -20.46 -3.38
C LYS A 223 -14.30 -19.63 -4.65
N ASN A 224 -15.40 -19.69 -5.38
CA ASN A 224 -15.72 -18.69 -6.40
C ASN A 224 -16.53 -17.58 -5.74
N LEU A 225 -16.23 -16.34 -6.11
CA LEU A 225 -16.82 -15.13 -5.56
C LEU A 225 -17.59 -14.39 -6.64
N ASN A 226 -18.64 -13.67 -6.24
CA ASN A 226 -19.31 -12.73 -7.13
C ASN A 226 -18.74 -11.32 -6.91
N ILE A 227 -17.67 -11.01 -7.64
CA ILE A 227 -16.97 -9.72 -7.55
C ILE A 227 -17.41 -8.81 -8.69
N THR A 228 -17.86 -7.61 -8.37
CA THR A 228 -18.24 -6.57 -9.35
C THR A 228 -17.42 -5.29 -9.20
N GLU A 229 -16.78 -5.11 -8.05
CA GLU A 229 -15.97 -3.94 -7.74
C GLU A 229 -14.61 -3.99 -8.42
N ILE A 230 -14.11 -2.80 -8.75
CA ILE A 230 -12.77 -2.61 -9.29
C ILE A 230 -12.03 -1.69 -8.31
N TYR A 231 -10.97 -2.22 -7.72
CA TYR A 231 -10.06 -1.46 -6.87
C TYR A 231 -8.87 -1.02 -7.72
N ALA A 232 -8.30 0.14 -7.43
CA ALA A 232 -7.11 0.61 -8.11
C ALA A 232 -6.21 1.40 -7.20
N LEU A 233 -4.93 1.47 -7.59
CA LEU A 233 -3.87 2.10 -6.82
C LEU A 233 -4.22 3.52 -6.37
N ASP A 234 -4.79 4.34 -7.26
CA ASP A 234 -5.14 5.74 -7.00
C ASP A 234 -6.32 5.95 -6.05
N THR A 235 -7.06 4.88 -5.73
CA THR A 235 -8.18 4.90 -4.79
C THR A 235 -7.90 4.17 -3.48
N MET A 236 -6.80 3.43 -3.38
CA MET A 236 -6.43 2.74 -2.14
C MET A 236 -6.21 3.73 -1.00
N SER A 237 -6.44 3.27 0.22
CA SER A 237 -6.20 3.96 1.49
C SER A 237 -5.64 2.97 2.49
N GLU A 238 -5.33 3.44 3.70
CA GLU A 238 -4.77 2.62 4.78
C GLU A 238 -5.64 1.42 5.18
N THR A 239 -6.97 1.49 5.01
CA THR A 239 -7.89 0.39 5.36
C THR A 239 -8.22 -0.53 4.20
N SER A 240 -7.83 -0.18 2.96
CA SER A 240 -8.36 -0.86 1.77
C SER A 240 -8.05 -2.35 1.73
N GLY A 241 -6.91 -2.82 2.25
CA GLY A 241 -6.63 -4.25 2.35
C GLY A 241 -7.58 -4.98 3.28
N VAL A 242 -7.79 -4.44 4.48
CA VAL A 242 -8.71 -4.99 5.49
C VAL A 242 -10.15 -4.96 4.97
N ASP A 243 -10.60 -3.84 4.40
CA ASP A 243 -11.96 -3.70 3.87
C ASP A 243 -12.25 -4.73 2.76
N ILE A 244 -11.27 -4.99 1.88
CA ILE A 244 -11.37 -6.01 0.83
C ILE A 244 -11.44 -7.42 1.43
N LEU A 245 -10.57 -7.72 2.40
CA LEU A 245 -10.56 -9.03 3.08
C LEU A 245 -11.86 -9.25 3.85
N ASP A 246 -12.34 -8.27 4.61
CA ASP A 246 -13.59 -8.36 5.35
C ASP A 246 -14.77 -8.60 4.40
N LYS A 247 -14.82 -7.89 3.28
CA LYS A 247 -15.87 -8.09 2.29
C LYS A 247 -15.91 -9.50 1.72
N TYR A 248 -14.77 -10.10 1.35
CA TYR A 248 -14.77 -11.36 0.59
C TYR A 248 -14.43 -12.61 1.42
N VAL A 249 -13.78 -12.45 2.58
CA VAL A 249 -13.42 -13.56 3.49
C VAL A 249 -14.50 -13.76 4.55
N HIS A 250 -15.12 -12.69 5.09
CA HIS A 250 -16.10 -12.78 6.17
C HIS A 250 -17.55 -13.05 5.71
N GLU A 251 -17.86 -13.07 4.41
CA GLU A 251 -19.18 -13.47 3.88
C GLU A 251 -19.56 -14.96 4.13
N ILE A 252 -18.86 -15.67 5.03
CA ILE A 252 -19.11 -17.06 5.43
C ILE A 252 -19.81 -17.15 6.80
N LYS A 253 -20.72 -16.22 7.09
CA LYS A 253 -21.79 -16.45 8.08
C LYS A 253 -23.15 -16.26 7.40
N LYS A 254 -23.64 -17.34 6.78
CA LYS A 254 -25.06 -17.64 6.66
C LYS A 254 -25.28 -19.11 6.96
#